data_AF-A0A7G2CHJ3-F1
#
_entry.id   AF-A0A7G2CHJ3-F1
#
_cell.length_a   1.000
_cell.length_b   1.000
_cell.length_c   1.000
_cell.angle_alpha   90.00
_cell.angle_beta   90.00
_cell.angle_gamma   90.00
#
_symmetry.space_group_name_H-M   'P 1'
#
loop_
_entity.id
_entity.type
_entity.pdbx_description
1 polymer ?
#
loop_
_entity_poly.entity_id
_entity_poly.type
_entity_poly.pdbx_seq_one_letter_code
_entity_poly.pdbx_strand_id
1 'polypeptide(L)'
;MSGDAPTDLFAVTENNKSIYRTTVALFKETTERCNRLLADSESFLAYTLKNGTTLRFVSRPGNVKGSLKHTGAVHNVKFVNYRSNVGASASANEFLVWVVTNDSAEGEEAAANADDQNLL
;
A
#
# COMPACT_ATOMS: atom_id res chain seq x y z
N MET A 1 19.89 7.45 20.16
CA MET A 1 20.48 8.06 18.96
C MET A 1 19.50 7.85 17.81
N SER A 2 18.67 8.84 17.51
CA SER A 2 17.68 8.78 16.43
C SER A 2 18.35 9.18 15.12
N GLY A 3 18.56 8.22 14.24
CA GLY A 3 19.02 8.49 12.87
C GLY A 3 17.84 8.99 12.04
N ASP A 4 17.68 10.31 11.97
CA ASP A 4 16.79 10.92 10.98
C ASP A 4 17.32 10.60 9.58
N ALA A 5 16.48 10.00 8.75
CA ALA A 5 16.79 9.81 7.34
C ALA A 5 16.93 11.19 6.67
N PRO A 6 17.91 11.41 5.78
CA PRO A 6 18.12 12.72 5.17
C PRO A 6 16.93 13.09 4.29
N THR A 7 16.09 14.01 4.76
CA THR A 7 15.11 14.74 3.96
C THR A 7 15.84 15.81 3.15
N ASP A 8 16.00 15.57 1.86
CA ASP A 8 16.63 16.52 0.94
C ASP A 8 15.55 17.40 0.29
N LEU A 9 15.79 18.71 0.20
CA LEU A 9 14.86 19.62 -0.47
C LEU A 9 14.92 19.35 -1.98
N PHE A 10 13.80 18.92 -2.55
CA PHE A 10 13.72 18.46 -3.94
C PHE A 10 13.24 19.53 -4.91
N ALA A 11 12.22 20.28 -4.52
CA ALA A 11 11.62 21.31 -5.36
C ALA A 11 10.89 22.35 -4.51
N VAL A 12 10.52 23.47 -5.14
CA VAL A 12 9.63 24.49 -4.57
C VAL A 12 8.52 24.71 -5.59
N THR A 13 7.28 24.71 -5.11
CA THR A 13 6.08 24.96 -5.94
C THR A 13 5.96 26.44 -6.32
N GLU A 14 5.14 26.76 -7.32
CA GLU A 14 4.85 28.15 -7.74
C GLU A 14 4.29 29.02 -6.59
N ASN A 15 3.62 28.39 -5.62
CA ASN A 15 3.11 28.98 -4.38
C ASN A 15 4.09 28.86 -3.19
N ASN A 16 5.40 28.76 -3.45
CA ASN A 16 6.48 28.79 -2.46
C ASN A 16 6.43 27.69 -1.38
N LYS A 17 5.76 26.57 -1.62
CA LYS A 17 5.81 25.40 -0.74
C LYS A 17 6.99 24.50 -1.10
N SER A 18 7.78 24.13 -0.09
CA SER A 18 8.88 23.18 -0.20
C SER A 18 8.38 21.75 -0.42
N ILE A 19 8.98 21.06 -1.39
CA ILE A 19 8.81 19.64 -1.66
C ILE A 19 10.10 18.96 -1.23
N TYR A 20 10.02 18.04 -0.28
CA TYR A 20 11.16 17.23 0.17
C TYR A 20 11.11 15.86 -0.48
N ARG A 21 12.27 15.35 -0.91
CA ARG A 21 12.40 13.98 -1.40
C ARG A 21 12.74 13.07 -0.23
N THR A 22 11.94 12.01 -0.07
CA THR A 22 12.26 10.87 0.80
C THR A 22 12.18 9.58 0.01
N THR A 23 13.14 8.68 0.23
CA THR A 23 13.17 7.39 -0.48
C THR A 23 12.29 6.39 0.26
N VAL A 24 11.08 6.16 -0.23
CA VAL A 24 10.11 5.24 0.41
C VAL A 24 10.32 3.77 0.04
N ALA A 25 10.94 3.52 -1.13
CA ALA A 25 11.37 2.23 -1.63
C ALA A 25 12.40 2.39 -2.76
N LEU A 26 13.35 1.46 -2.88
CA LEU A 26 14.26 1.34 -4.02
C LEU A 26 14.04 -0.02 -4.68
N PHE A 27 13.75 -0.02 -5.98
CA PHE A 27 13.64 -1.26 -6.75
C PHE A 27 14.79 -1.30 -7.74
N LYS A 28 15.64 -2.34 -7.64
CA LYS A 28 16.53 -2.69 -8.73
C LYS A 28 15.68 -3.37 -9.79
N GLU A 29 15.43 -2.66 -10.88
CA GLU A 29 14.72 -3.19 -12.03
C GLU A 29 15.65 -4.18 -12.75
N THR A 30 15.21 -5.42 -12.85
CA THR A 30 15.86 -6.45 -13.66
C THR A 30 15.13 -6.49 -14.99
N THR A 31 15.86 -6.63 -16.09
CA THR A 31 15.33 -6.69 -17.47
C THR A 31 14.31 -7.80 -17.70
N GLU A 32 14.17 -8.71 -16.74
CA GLU A 32 13.15 -9.75 -16.70
C GLU A 32 11.79 -9.20 -16.26
N ARG A 33 11.08 -8.64 -17.26
CA ARG A 33 9.62 -8.62 -17.43
C ARG A 33 8.76 -8.63 -16.16
N CYS A 34 8.60 -7.48 -15.50
CA CYS A 34 7.31 -7.07 -14.92
C CYS A 34 7.44 -5.63 -14.42
N ASN A 35 6.56 -4.74 -14.91
CA ASN A 35 6.32 -3.45 -14.24
C ASN A 35 5.88 -3.77 -12.81
N ARG A 36 6.72 -3.44 -11.82
CA ARG A 36 6.37 -3.71 -10.41
C ARG A 36 5.39 -2.70 -9.89
N LEU A 37 5.46 -1.45 -10.32
CA LEU A 37 4.42 -0.47 -10.06
C LEU A 37 3.22 -0.79 -10.96
N LEU A 38 2.10 -1.20 -10.35
CA LEU A 38 0.91 -1.64 -11.07
C LEU A 38 -0.22 -0.62 -11.05
N ALA A 39 -0.30 0.20 -10.00
CA ALA A 39 -1.28 1.30 -9.94
C ALA A 39 -0.84 2.43 -9.01
N ASP A 40 -1.38 3.61 -9.28
CA ASP A 40 -1.28 4.78 -8.43
C ASP A 40 -2.63 5.49 -8.28
N SER A 41 -2.80 6.18 -7.16
CA SER A 41 -3.89 7.11 -6.89
C SER A 41 -3.34 8.33 -6.13
N GLU A 42 -4.21 9.30 -5.87
CA GLU A 42 -3.89 10.47 -5.06
C GLU A 42 -3.39 10.09 -3.65
N SER A 43 -3.93 9.00 -3.09
CA SER A 43 -3.66 8.59 -1.71
C SER A 43 -2.73 7.39 -1.60
N PHE A 44 -2.63 6.54 -2.63
CA PHE A 44 -1.92 5.27 -2.54
C PHE A 44 -1.02 4.98 -3.75
N LEU A 45 -0.01 4.15 -3.50
CA LEU A 45 0.78 3.47 -4.52
C LEU A 45 0.62 1.96 -4.33
N ALA A 46 0.44 1.21 -5.42
CA ALA A 46 0.30 -0.23 -5.40
C ALA A 46 1.34 -0.90 -6.31
N TYR A 47 2.13 -1.81 -5.76
CA TYR A 47 3.19 -2.48 -6.50
C TYR A 47 3.40 -3.93 -6.07
N THR A 48 3.90 -4.77 -6.97
CA THR A 48 4.25 -6.17 -6.66
C THR A 48 5.63 -6.30 -6.05
N LEU A 49 5.76 -7.25 -5.12
CA LEU A 49 7.06 -7.69 -4.63
C LEU A 49 7.74 -8.60 -5.65
N LYS A 50 9.02 -8.95 -5.40
CA LYS A 50 9.81 -9.80 -6.30
C LYS A 50 9.17 -11.15 -6.62
N ASN A 51 8.33 -11.68 -5.72
CA ASN A 51 7.63 -12.95 -5.93
C ASN A 51 6.46 -12.85 -6.92
N GLY A 52 6.06 -11.64 -7.34
CA GLY A 52 4.92 -11.40 -8.23
C GLY A 52 3.54 -11.67 -7.62
N THR A 53 3.44 -12.48 -6.58
CA THR A 53 2.18 -12.90 -5.94
C THR A 53 1.77 -12.00 -4.77
N THR A 54 2.64 -11.12 -4.30
CA THR A 54 2.32 -10.19 -3.21
C THR A 54 2.21 -8.77 -3.73
N LEU A 55 1.05 -8.17 -3.51
CA LEU A 55 0.78 -6.77 -3.78
C LEU A 55 1.03 -5.96 -2.49
N ARG A 56 1.83 -4.91 -2.59
CA ARG A 56 2.12 -3.98 -1.49
C ARG A 56 1.51 -2.63 -1.81
N PHE A 57 0.88 -2.05 -0.80
CA PHE A 57 0.32 -0.72 -0.85
C PHE A 57 1.13 0.20 0.05
N VAL A 58 1.30 1.44 -0.39
CA VAL A 58 1.91 2.51 0.40
C VAL A 58 0.94 3.68 0.40
N SER A 59 0.44 4.03 1.58
CA SER A 59 -0.26 5.29 1.82
C SER A 59 0.75 6.43 1.63
N ARG A 60 0.44 7.38 0.74
CA ARG A 60 1.25 8.58 0.55
C ARG A 60 1.24 9.45 1.82
N PRO A 61 0.09 9.65 2.49
CA PRO A 61 0.08 10.17 3.86
C PRO A 61 0.77 9.20 4.82
N GLY A 62 1.81 9.66 5.52
CA GLY A 62 2.46 8.91 6.60
C GLY A 62 3.30 7.69 6.15
N ASN A 63 3.37 7.38 4.85
CA ASN A 63 4.14 6.26 4.30
C ASN A 63 3.81 4.88 4.91
N VAL A 64 2.58 4.72 5.43
CA VAL A 64 2.08 3.46 6.01
C VAL A 64 1.97 2.40 4.92
N LYS A 65 2.28 1.15 5.25
CA LYS A 65 2.38 0.05 4.27
C LYS A 65 1.50 -1.12 4.67
N GLY A 66 0.80 -1.68 3.69
CA GLY A 66 0.02 -2.92 3.82
C GLY A 66 0.36 -3.88 2.69
N SER A 67 0.00 -5.16 2.83
CA SER A 67 0.18 -6.14 1.76
C SER A 67 -0.95 -7.15 1.67
N LEU A 68 -1.27 -7.52 0.44
CA LEU A 68 -2.24 -8.56 0.09
C LEU A 68 -1.54 -9.65 -0.72
N LYS A 69 -1.87 -10.91 -0.45
CA LYS A 69 -1.30 -12.06 -1.16
C LYS A 69 -2.34 -12.67 -2.10
N HIS A 70 -1.89 -12.90 -3.32
CA HIS A 70 -2.57 -13.61 -4.39
C HIS A 70 -2.11 -15.07 -4.45
N THR A 71 -2.96 -15.95 -4.98
CA THR A 71 -2.63 -17.35 -5.28
C THR A 71 -1.72 -17.47 -6.50
N GLY A 72 -1.78 -16.49 -7.42
CA GLY A 72 -0.97 -16.40 -8.63
C GLY A 72 -0.24 -15.07 -8.78
N ALA A 73 0.53 -14.94 -9.87
CA ALA A 73 1.24 -13.69 -10.16
C ALA A 73 0.23 -12.57 -10.49
N VAL A 74 0.35 -11.44 -9.80
CA VAL A 74 -0.46 -10.25 -10.03
C VAL A 74 0.09 -9.55 -11.27
N HIS A 75 -0.80 -9.31 -12.23
CA HIS A 75 -0.45 -8.77 -13.55
C HIS A 75 -1.17 -7.46 -13.85
N ASN A 76 -2.19 -7.11 -13.08
CA ASN A 76 -2.88 -5.83 -13.21
C ASN A 76 -3.45 -5.38 -11.87
N VAL A 77 -3.44 -4.07 -11.63
CA VAL A 77 -4.12 -3.41 -10.51
C VAL A 77 -4.70 -2.11 -11.03
N LYS A 78 -5.90 -1.74 -10.59
CA LYS A 78 -6.48 -0.41 -10.82
C LYS A 78 -7.22 0.08 -9.60
N PHE A 79 -7.13 1.38 -9.34
CA PHE A 79 -8.09 2.06 -8.49
C PHE A 79 -9.35 2.39 -9.30
N VAL A 80 -10.53 2.26 -8.68
CA VAL A 80 -11.82 2.53 -9.34
C VAL A 80 -11.90 3.96 -9.85
N ASN A 81 -11.24 4.91 -9.18
CA ASN A 81 -10.93 6.24 -9.70
C ASN A 81 -9.68 6.81 -8.99
N TYR A 82 -9.16 7.94 -9.49
CA TYR A 82 -7.94 8.57 -8.96
C TYR A 82 -8.03 9.02 -7.49
N ARG A 83 -9.24 9.28 -6.97
CA ARG A 83 -9.52 9.70 -5.59
C ARG A 83 -10.00 8.55 -4.70
N SER A 84 -10.12 7.34 -5.24
CA SER A 84 -10.74 6.21 -4.57
C SER A 84 -9.68 5.42 -3.82
N ASN A 85 -10.10 4.89 -2.68
CA ASN A 85 -9.39 3.86 -1.95
C ASN A 85 -9.85 2.44 -2.35
N VAL A 86 -10.76 2.31 -3.31
CA VAL A 86 -11.20 1.01 -3.84
C VAL A 86 -10.24 0.57 -4.93
N GLY A 87 -9.57 -0.56 -4.71
CA GLY A 87 -8.66 -1.18 -5.65
C GLY A 87 -9.22 -2.50 -6.17
N ALA A 88 -8.84 -2.85 -7.40
CA ALA A 88 -9.09 -4.16 -8.00
C ALA A 88 -7.80 -4.71 -8.60
N SER A 89 -7.55 -6.00 -8.45
CA SER A 89 -6.37 -6.69 -9.00
C SER A 89 -6.80 -7.96 -9.70
N ALA A 90 -6.03 -8.26 -10.73
CA ALA A 90 -6.11 -9.50 -11.44
C ALA A 90 -4.83 -10.30 -11.20
N SER A 91 -5.00 -11.59 -10.96
CA SER A 91 -3.96 -12.61 -10.96
C SER A 91 -4.43 -13.78 -11.84
N ALA A 92 -3.58 -14.78 -12.07
CA ALA A 92 -3.80 -15.84 -13.07
C ALA A 92 -5.21 -16.47 -13.03
N ASN A 93 -5.76 -16.70 -11.83
CA ASN A 93 -7.06 -17.37 -11.64
C ASN A 93 -8.00 -16.63 -10.67
N GLU A 94 -7.70 -15.38 -10.34
CA GLU A 94 -8.46 -14.66 -9.34
C GLU A 94 -8.56 -13.16 -9.66
N PHE A 95 -9.70 -12.61 -9.28
CA PHE A 95 -9.99 -11.19 -9.34
C PHE A 95 -10.49 -10.76 -7.97
N LEU A 96 -9.80 -9.80 -7.36
CA LEU A 96 -10.16 -9.27 -6.04
C LEU A 96 -10.56 -7.81 -6.18
N VAL A 97 -11.53 -7.39 -5.37
CA VAL A 97 -11.92 -5.98 -5.17
C VAL A 97 -11.88 -5.71 -3.68
N TRP A 98 -11.24 -4.63 -3.27
CA TRP A 98 -11.07 -4.30 -1.87
C TRP A 98 -11.10 -2.79 -1.64
N VAL A 99 -11.32 -2.41 -0.40
CA VAL A 99 -11.22 -1.04 0.09
C VAL A 99 -9.94 -0.93 0.91
N VAL A 100 -9.10 0.05 0.59
CA VAL A 100 -7.90 0.38 1.38
C VAL A 100 -8.31 1.37 2.47
N THR A 101 -8.27 0.96 3.73
CA THR A 101 -8.48 1.87 4.86
C THR A 101 -7.15 2.16 5.55
N ASN A 102 -6.99 3.41 6.01
CA ASN A 102 -5.90 3.79 6.90
C ASN A 102 -6.42 3.68 8.34
N ASP A 103 -6.88 2.50 8.72
CA ASP A 103 -7.15 2.25 10.13
C ASP A 103 -5.79 1.99 10.77
N SER A 104 -5.33 2.94 11.58
CA SER A 104 -4.32 2.65 12.58
C SER A 104 -4.94 1.62 13.51
N ALA A 105 -4.85 0.33 13.17
CA ALA A 105 -5.13 -0.73 14.11
C ALA A 105 -4.00 -0.77 15.15
N GLU A 106 -3.91 0.29 15.95
CA GLU A 106 -3.53 0.14 17.34
C GLU A 106 -4.70 -0.63 17.97
N GLY A 107 -4.43 -1.89 18.31
CA GLY A 107 -5.47 -2.79 18.78
C GLY A 107 -6.13 -2.26 20.05
N GLU A 108 -7.44 -2.12 20.01
CA GLU A 108 -8.31 -2.06 21.19
C GLU A 108 -9.71 -2.55 20.78
N GLU A 109 -10.27 -3.42 21.63
CA GLU A 109 -11.61 -4.04 21.57
C GLU A 109 -11.93 -5.09 20.48
N ALA A 110 -11.35 -6.28 20.64
CA ALA A 110 -12.01 -7.53 20.20
C ALA A 110 -12.00 -8.63 21.28
N ALA A 111 -11.86 -8.25 22.56
CA ALA A 111 -11.81 -9.22 23.67
C ALA A 111 -12.49 -8.66 24.93
N ALA A 112 -13.82 -8.57 24.94
CA ALA A 112 -14.66 -8.66 26.15
C ALA A 112 -16.16 -8.65 25.78
N ASN A 113 -16.60 -9.55 24.89
CA ASN A 113 -18.02 -9.92 24.80
C ASN A 113 -18.13 -11.42 24.48
N ALA A 114 -17.34 -12.20 25.23
CA ALA A 114 -17.41 -13.65 25.23
C ALA A 114 -17.39 -14.13 26.70
N ASP A 115 -18.34 -13.64 27.49
CA ASP A 115 -18.58 -14.20 28.84
C ASP A 115 -20.07 -14.26 29.18
N ASP A 116 -20.90 -14.44 28.15
CA ASP A 116 -22.29 -14.79 28.34
C ASP A 116 -22.64 -15.77 27.22
N GLN A 117 -22.48 -17.07 27.50
CA GLN A 117 -23.11 -18.26 26.88
C GLN A 117 -22.22 -19.51 27.12
N ASN A 118 -22.17 -20.00 28.36
CA ASN A 118 -22.21 -21.45 28.58
C ASN A 118 -22.66 -21.82 30.00
N LEU A 119 -23.94 -22.15 30.09
CA LEU A 119 -24.58 -23.15 30.95
C LEU A 119 -23.69 -23.90 31.96
N LEU A 120 -24.06 -23.76 33.23
CA LEU A 120 -24.57 -24.86 34.06
C LEU A 120 -25.66 -24.32 35.01
#